data_AF-A0A941DSD0-F1
#
_entry.id   AF-A0A941DSD0-F1
#
_cell.length_a   1.000
_cell.length_b   1.000
_cell.length_c   1.000
_cell.angle_alpha   90.00
_cell.angle_beta   90.00
_cell.angle_gamma   90.00
#
_symmetry.space_group_name_H-M   'P 1'
#
loop_
_entity.id
_entity.type
_entity.pdbx_description
1 polymer ?
#
loop_
_entity_poly.entity_id
_entity_poly.type
_entity_poly.pdbx_seq_one_letter_code
_entity_poly.pdbx_strand_id
1 'polypeptide(L)' 'MILYTPLSKEDIFPPSPSEHTNRHMISFEGRYMYCQQKTDGSLEVLQLLSSDPQDFLNENYAPGTILPNTNIKDN' A
#
# COMPACT_ATOMS: atom_id res chain seq x y z
N MET A 1 -17.82 9.62 -37.75
CA MET A 1 -18.31 8.79 -36.63
C MET A 1 -17.10 8.41 -35.80
N ILE A 2 -16.99 8.89 -34.56
CA ILE A 2 -15.83 8.60 -33.69
C ILE A 2 -16.20 7.40 -32.83
N LEU A 3 -15.42 6.33 -32.92
CA LEU A 3 -15.58 5.10 -32.17
C LEU A 3 -14.84 5.26 -30.83
N TYR A 4 -15.57 5.40 -29.73
CA TYR A 4 -14.99 5.41 -28.38
C TYR A 4 -14.94 3.98 -27.85
N THR A 5 -13.96 3.19 -28.29
CA THR A 5 -13.60 1.97 -27.56
C THR A 5 -12.98 2.39 -26.24
N PRO A 6 -13.57 2.06 -25.08
CA PRO A 6 -12.91 2.27 -23.81
C PRO A 6 -11.71 1.32 -23.76
N LEU A 7 -10.52 1.85 -24.01
CA LEU A 7 -9.28 1.17 -23.75
C LEU A 7 -8.99 1.30 -22.25
N SER A 8 -8.65 0.19 -21.58
CA SER A 8 -8.31 0.24 -20.16
C SER A 8 -7.05 1.06 -19.97
N LYS A 9 -6.96 1.88 -18.91
CA LYS A 9 -5.74 2.71 -18.70
C LYS A 9 -4.50 1.81 -18.56
N GLU A 10 -4.69 0.60 -18.03
CA GLU A 10 -3.66 -0.40 -17.80
C GLU A 10 -3.06 -0.93 -19.11
N ASP A 11 -3.80 -0.89 -20.22
CA ASP A 11 -3.29 -1.28 -21.56
C ASP A 11 -2.44 -0.17 -22.20
N ILE A 12 -2.69 1.09 -21.80
CA ILE A 12 -1.96 2.27 -22.31
C ILE A 12 -0.69 2.50 -21.48
N PHE A 13 -0.80 2.30 -20.17
CA PHE A 13 0.27 2.46 -19.20
C PHE A 13 0.46 1.14 -18.45
N PRO A 14 1.21 0.18 -19.03
CA PRO A 14 1.52 -1.05 -18.34
C PRO A 14 2.20 -0.72 -17.00
N PRO A 15 1.71 -1.25 -15.87
CA PRO A 15 2.33 -0.98 -14.58
C PRO A 15 3.77 -1.47 -14.62
N SER A 16 4.71 -0.61 -14.24
CA SER A 16 6.11 -1.02 -14.24
C SER A 16 6.30 -2.13 -13.18
N PRO A 17 7.04 -3.21 -13.48
CA PRO A 17 7.32 -4.25 -12.48
C PRO A 17 7.94 -3.68 -11.19
N SER A 18 8.67 -2.57 -11.32
CA SER A 18 9.31 -1.83 -10.24
C SER A 18 8.32 -1.15 -9.29
N GLU A 19 7.14 -0.72 -9.75
CA GLU A 19 6.09 -0.12 -8.90
C GLU A 19 5.54 -1.12 -7.87
N HIS A 20 5.52 -2.41 -8.21
CA HIS A 20 5.06 -3.46 -7.30
C HIS A 20 6.17 -4.00 -6.38
N THR A 21 7.44 -3.80 -6.74
CA THR A 21 8.57 -4.48 -6.06
C THR A 21 8.81 -3.97 -4.64
N ASN A 22 8.58 -2.68 -4.37
CA ASN A 22 8.85 -2.09 -3.04
C ASN A 22 7.65 -2.15 -2.08
N ARG A 23 6.52 -2.72 -2.50
CA ARG A 23 5.30 -2.80 -1.69
C ARG A 23 5.24 -4.16 -1.00
N HIS A 24 5.31 -4.13 0.33
CA HIS A 24 5.20 -5.30 1.18
C HIS A 24 3.87 -5.30 1.91
N MET A 25 3.25 -6.48 2.00
CA MET A 25 2.09 -6.68 2.87
C MET A 25 2.61 -7.10 4.25
N ILE A 26 2.31 -6.31 5.28
CA ILE A 26 2.73 -6.60 6.65
C ILE A 26 1.51 -6.74 7.56
N SER A 27 1.69 -7.50 8.64
CA SER A 27 0.77 -7.50 9.77
C SER A 27 1.35 -6.61 10.87
N PHE A 28 0.65 -5.52 11.20
CA PHE A 28 1.01 -4.60 12.27
C PHE A 28 -0.16 -4.51 13.25
N GLU A 29 0.11 -4.82 14.53
CA GLU A 29 -0.90 -4.83 15.60
C GLU A 29 -2.18 -5.64 15.26
N GLY A 30 -2.00 -6.77 14.56
CA GLY A 30 -3.11 -7.66 14.16
C GLY A 30 -3.89 -7.18 12.92
N ARG A 31 -3.46 -6.10 12.27
CA ARG A 31 -4.08 -5.54 11.06
C ARG A 31 -3.17 -5.73 9.87
N TYR A 32 -3.78 -6.03 8.73
CA TYR A 32 -3.03 -6.09 7.48
C TYR A 32 -2.96 -4.70 6.85
N MET A 33 -1.79 -4.36 6.35
CA MET A 33 -1.57 -3.13 5.61
C MET A 33 -0.48 -3.34 4.59
N TYR A 34 -0.55 -2.55 3.54
CA TYR A 34 0.53 -2.43 2.59
C TYR A 34 1.45 -1.29 2.99
N CYS A 35 2.73 -1.60 3.04
CA CYS A 35 3.79 -0.64 3.32
C CYS A 35 4.81 -0.61 2.18
N GLN A 36 5.46 0.53 2.01
CA GLN A 36 6.62 0.68 1.14
C GLN A 36 7.89 0.73 1.98
N GLN A 37 8.87 -0.09 1.64
CA GLN A 37 10.20 0.03 2.22
C GLN A 37 10.94 1.18 1.53
N LYS A 38 11.30 2.23 2.27
CA LYS A 38 12.16 3.30 1.77
C LYS A 38 13.61 2.83 1.74
N THR A 39 14.44 3.53 0.97
CA THR A 39 15.90 3.26 0.86
C THR A 39 16.64 3.32 2.20
N ASP A 40 16.08 4.03 3.19
CA ASP A 40 16.60 4.14 4.56
C ASP A 40 16.18 2.96 5.47
N GLY A 41 15.42 1.99 4.94
CA GLY A 41 14.91 0.84 5.69
C GLY A 41 13.65 1.13 6.51
N SER A 42 13.19 2.38 6.57
CA SER A 42 11.89 2.73 7.17
C SER A 42 10.72 2.23 6.33
N LEU A 43 9.64 1.79 6.99
CA LEU A 43 8.41 1.36 6.34
C LEU A 43 7.36 2.46 6.38
N GLU A 44 6.86 2.87 5.23
CA GLU A 44 5.77 3.85 5.11
C GLU A 44 4.46 3.15 4.75
N VAL A 45 3.38 3.44 5.46
CA VAL A 45 2.05 2.92 5.16
C VAL A 45 1.55 3.48 3.84
N LEU A 46 1.19 2.61 2.90
CA LEU A 46 0.52 3.00 1.66
C LEU A 46 -0.99 2.86 1.76
N GLN A 47 -1.45 1.76 2.38
CA GLN A 47 -2.87 1.44 2.43
C GLN A 47 -3.17 0.47 3.58
N LEU A 48 -4.14 0.84 4.41
CA LEU A 48 -4.72 -0.05 5.42
C LEU A 48 -5.69 -1.04 4.76
N LEU A 49 -5.59 -2.33 5.12
CA LEU A 49 -6.48 -3.41 4.64
C LEU A 49 -7.41 -3.92 5.74
N SER A 50 -7.55 -3.16 6.83
CA SER A 50 -8.49 -3.50 7.90
C SER A 50 -9.93 -3.40 7.40
N SER A 51 -10.80 -4.22 7.98
CA SER A 51 -12.25 -4.15 7.78
C SER A 51 -12.96 -3.33 8.86
N ASP A 52 -12.27 -2.93 9.94
CA ASP A 52 -12.83 -2.11 11.02
C ASP A 52 -12.77 -0.61 10.65
N PRO A 53 -13.92 0.10 10.57
CA PRO A 53 -13.96 1.54 10.34
C PRO A 53 -13.16 2.37 11.35
N GLN A 54 -13.03 1.92 12.59
CA GLN A 54 -12.28 2.65 13.63
C GLN A 54 -10.79 2.72 13.31
N ASP A 55 -10.25 1.72 12.62
CA ASP A 55 -8.85 1.72 12.24
C ASP A 55 -8.56 2.76 11.16
N PHE A 56 -9.52 3.06 10.29
CA PHE A 56 -9.42 4.14 9.31
C PHE A 56 -9.50 5.53 9.95
N LEU A 57 -10.10 5.64 11.14
CA LEU A 57 -10.15 6.88 11.91
C LEU A 57 -8.86 7.14 12.72
N ASN A 58 -8.00 6.13 12.86
CA ASN A 58 -6.76 6.25 13.60
C ASN A 58 -5.63 6.74 12.69
N GLU A 59 -5.16 7.95 12.94
CA GLU A 59 -4.10 8.60 12.16
C GLU A 59 -2.78 7.79 12.14
N ASN A 60 -2.56 6.94 13.15
CA ASN A 60 -1.39 6.06 13.19
C ASN A 60 -1.37 5.01 12.06
N TYR A 61 -2.53 4.69 11.47
CA TYR A 61 -2.63 3.76 10.33
C TYR A 61 -2.98 4.48 9.02
N ALA A 62 -2.95 5.81 9.03
CA ALA A 62 -3.19 6.59 7.82
C ALA A 62 -2.06 6.37 6.79
N PRO A 63 -2.36 6.46 5.48
CA PRO A 63 -1.33 6.47 4.45
C PRO A 63 -0.31 7.60 4.68
N GLY A 64 0.97 7.29 4.52
CA GLY A 64 2.10 8.21 4.76
C GLY A 64 2.73 8.07 6.16
N THR A 65 2.13 7.32 7.07
CA THR A 65 2.70 7.10 8.41
C THR A 65 3.92 6.18 8.33
N ILE A 66 5.00 6.55 9.04
CA ILE A 66 6.21 5.73 9.14
C ILE A 66 6.08 4.80 10.34
N LEU A 67 6.09 3.49 10.10
CA LEU A 67 6.01 2.50 11.16
C LEU A 67 7.39 2.17 11.73
N PRO A 68 7.52 2.07 13.07
CA PRO A 68 8.73 1.57 13.70
C PRO A 68 8.90 0.07 13.42
N ASN A 69 10.16 -0.37 13.22
CA ASN A 69 10.51 -1.76 12.87
C ASN A 69 10.22 -2.81 13.99
N THR A 70 9.56 -2.42 15.08
CA THR A 70 9.53 -3.21 16.32
C THR A 70 8.43 -4.28 16.36
N ASN A 71 7.38 -4.17 15.52
CA ASN A 71 6.21 -5.07 15.57
C ASN A 71 5.73 -5.53 14.18
N ILE A 72 6.62 -5.54 13.19
CA ILE A 72 6.30 -6.14 11.90
C ILE A 72 6.53 -7.64 12.00
N LYS A 73 5.47 -8.44 11.79
CA LYS A 73 5.63 -9.86 11.50
C LYS A 73 5.70 -10.00 9.98
N ASP A 74 6.92 -10.24 9.48
CA ASP A 74 7.11 -10.74 8.11
C ASP A 74 6.44 -12.11 8.02
N ASN A 75 5.57 -12.28 7.03
CA ASN A 75 4.91 -13.54 6.74
C ASN A 75 5.66 -14.30 5.65
#